data_AF-A0A4P9YWZ2-F1
#
_entry.id   AF-A0A4P9YWZ2-F1
#
_cell.length_a   1.000
_cell.length_b   1.000
_cell.length_c   1.000
_cell.angle_alpha   90.00
_cell.angle_beta   90.00
_cell.angle_gamma   90.00
#
_symmetry.space_group_name_H-M   'P 1'
#
loop_
_entity.id
_entity.type
_entity.pdbx_description
1 polymer ?
#
loop_
_entity_poly.entity_id
_entity_poly.type
_entity_poly.pdbx_seq_one_letter_code
_entity_poly.pdbx_strand_id
1 'polypeptide(L)'
;PTLREVLSRRSNPPVCLYNYYLYLRDREQTQHYLDFWLDVTAHENRCRIYCKNIIRSSRRMTATSTLTAQNTSAMLHPPPLPPPSHPAKKPVSREDIQRSARKIYRRYMVAGARRELHFPESIRHPIVQALEVEHRDDPEVFMEAKEYVFRLMEQCYFPRFIKERSEHNISEKQATFRLVAGLMLLFIGFTVEFSLIFL
;
A
#
# COMPACT_ATOMS: atom_id res chain seq x y z
N PRO A 1 -14.19 7.55 3.53
CA PRO A 1 -13.08 6.63 3.86
C PRO A 1 -11.84 7.43 4.22
N THR A 2 -11.06 6.96 5.19
CA THR A 2 -9.81 7.61 5.63
C THR A 2 -8.65 7.31 4.67
N LEU A 3 -7.57 8.10 4.70
CA LEU A 3 -6.36 7.79 3.91
C LEU A 3 -5.83 6.40 4.28
N ARG A 4 -5.84 6.06 5.57
CA ARG A 4 -5.41 4.74 6.06
C ARG A 4 -6.23 3.58 5.46
N GLU A 5 -7.55 3.72 5.33
CA GLU A 5 -8.39 2.73 4.65
C GLU A 5 -8.04 2.60 3.16
N VAL A 6 -7.81 3.74 2.49
CA VAL A 6 -7.42 3.77 1.08
C VAL A 6 -6.08 3.06 0.87
N LEU A 7 -5.06 3.40 1.67
CA LEU A 7 -3.73 2.80 1.58
C LEU A 7 -3.71 1.31 1.96
N SER A 8 -4.58 0.90 2.89
CA SER A 8 -4.75 -0.51 3.26
C SER A 8 -5.68 -1.30 2.33
N ARG A 9 -6.10 -0.70 1.21
CA ARG A 9 -6.99 -1.31 0.20
C ARG A 9 -8.32 -1.79 0.77
N ARG A 10 -8.86 -1.08 1.76
CA ARG A 10 -10.16 -1.37 2.38
C ARG A 10 -11.29 -0.47 1.87
N SER A 11 -11.06 0.31 0.83
CA SER A 11 -12.06 1.20 0.23
C SER A 11 -12.27 0.89 -1.24
N ASN A 12 -13.47 1.24 -1.73
CA ASN A 12 -13.93 0.98 -3.09
C ASN A 12 -13.93 2.27 -3.93
N PRO A 13 -13.97 2.17 -5.28
CA PRO A 13 -14.18 3.32 -6.14
C PRO A 13 -15.41 4.13 -5.73
N PRO A 14 -15.41 5.47 -5.88
CA PRO A 14 -14.37 6.28 -6.53
C PRO A 14 -13.18 6.64 -5.62
N VAL A 15 -13.24 6.32 -4.32
CA VAL A 15 -12.22 6.70 -3.33
C VAL A 15 -11.40 5.47 -2.93
N CYS A 16 -10.53 5.01 -3.83
CA CYS A 16 -9.67 3.83 -3.66
C CYS A 16 -8.19 4.11 -3.98
N LEU A 17 -7.29 3.19 -3.61
CA LEU A 17 -5.84 3.35 -3.80
C LEU A 17 -5.47 3.68 -5.25
N TYR A 18 -6.11 3.01 -6.22
CA TYR A 18 -5.86 3.23 -7.64
C TYR A 18 -6.24 4.65 -8.06
N ASN A 19 -7.45 5.11 -7.72
CA ASN A 19 -7.89 6.46 -8.07
C ASN A 19 -7.12 7.55 -7.34
N TYR A 20 -6.64 7.28 -6.13
CA TYR A 20 -5.77 8.18 -5.40
C TYR A 20 -4.38 8.27 -6.04
N TYR A 21 -3.83 7.14 -6.50
CA TYR A 21 -2.58 7.11 -7.26
C TYR A 21 -2.71 7.94 -8.55
N LEU A 22 -3.79 7.76 -9.31
CA LEU A 22 -4.05 8.56 -10.52
C LEU A 22 -4.14 10.05 -10.20
N TYR A 23 -4.84 10.43 -9.13
CA TYR A 23 -4.93 11.82 -8.71
C TYR A 23 -3.56 12.42 -8.38
N LEU A 24 -2.77 11.74 -7.53
CA LEU A 24 -1.43 12.20 -7.17
C LEU A 24 -0.51 12.29 -8.38
N ARG A 25 -0.66 11.39 -9.37
CA ARG A 25 0.16 11.37 -10.57
C ARG A 25 -0.23 12.45 -11.57
N ASP A 26 -1.51 12.55 -11.89
CA ASP A 26 -1.97 13.34 -13.02
C ASP A 26 -2.26 14.80 -12.61
N ARG A 27 -2.61 15.04 -11.33
CA ARG A 27 -3.04 16.36 -10.83
C ARG A 27 -1.98 17.04 -9.98
N GLU A 28 -1.47 16.34 -8.96
CA GLU A 28 -0.53 16.93 -7.99
C GLU A 28 0.95 16.72 -8.38
N GLN A 29 1.25 15.81 -9.32
CA GLN A 29 2.63 15.42 -9.71
C GLN A 29 3.49 14.93 -8.51
N THR A 30 2.83 14.38 -7.49
CA THR A 30 3.43 14.01 -6.19
C THR A 30 3.34 12.51 -5.91
N GLN A 31 3.21 11.67 -6.96
CA GLN A 31 3.09 10.22 -6.81
C GLN A 31 4.27 9.56 -6.06
N HIS A 32 5.43 10.21 -6.04
CA HIS A 32 6.64 9.71 -5.40
C HIS A 32 6.48 9.52 -3.88
N TYR A 33 5.62 10.30 -3.21
CA TYR A 33 5.29 10.09 -1.79
C TYR A 33 4.53 8.78 -1.58
N LEU A 34 3.54 8.51 -2.42
CA LEU A 34 2.77 7.27 -2.37
C LEU A 34 3.64 6.06 -2.72
N ASP A 35 4.48 6.19 -3.76
CA ASP A 35 5.42 5.14 -4.16
C ASP A 35 6.41 4.81 -3.03
N PHE A 36 6.95 5.82 -2.34
CA PHE A 36 7.80 5.63 -1.16
C PHE A 36 7.07 4.89 -0.04
N TRP A 37 5.87 5.34 0.32
CA TRP A 37 5.09 4.71 1.39
C TRP A 37 4.77 3.23 1.08
N LEU A 38 4.47 2.92 -0.18
CA LEU A 38 4.23 1.55 -0.66
C LEU A 38 5.52 0.71 -0.67
N ASP A 39 6.64 1.28 -1.11
CA ASP A 39 7.94 0.60 -1.12
C ASP A 39 8.41 0.24 0.30
N VAL A 40 8.25 1.15 1.27
CA VAL A 40 8.55 0.89 2.69
C VAL A 40 7.63 -0.18 3.26
N THR A 41 6.33 -0.12 2.98
CA THR A 41 5.38 -1.17 3.39
C THR A 41 5.73 -2.53 2.80
N ALA A 42 6.19 -2.57 1.55
CA ALA A 42 6.67 -3.80 0.93
C ALA A 42 7.94 -4.33 1.60
N HIS A 43 8.86 -3.44 2.00
CA HIS A 43 10.06 -3.81 2.76
C HIS A 43 9.71 -4.40 4.14
N GLU A 44 8.80 -3.78 4.90
CA GLU A 44 8.29 -4.34 6.17
C GLU A 44 7.73 -5.75 6.01
N ASN A 45 6.95 -5.97 4.94
CA ASN A 45 6.40 -7.29 4.64
C ASN A 45 7.50 -8.32 4.35
N ARG A 46 8.57 -7.93 3.63
CA ARG A 46 9.74 -8.79 3.40
C ARG A 46 10.46 -9.12 4.71
N CYS A 47 10.73 -8.12 5.55
CA CYS A 47 11.36 -8.33 6.86
C CYS A 47 10.53 -9.28 7.73
N ARG A 48 9.21 -9.10 7.77
CA ARG A 48 8.30 -9.99 8.51
C ARG A 48 8.36 -11.44 8.02
N ILE A 49 8.40 -11.65 6.69
CA ILE A 49 8.51 -12.99 6.11
C ILE A 49 9.88 -13.61 6.44
N TYR A 50 10.95 -12.83 6.34
CA TYR A 50 12.31 -13.25 6.69
C TYR A 50 12.40 -13.72 8.16
N CYS A 51 11.95 -12.89 9.11
CA CYS A 51 11.96 -13.27 10.53
C CYS A 51 11.13 -14.53 10.80
N LYS A 52 9.93 -14.65 10.19
CA LYS A 52 9.12 -15.87 10.30
C LYS A 52 9.83 -17.11 9.76
N ASN A 53 10.59 -16.98 8.68
CA ASN A 53 11.34 -18.10 8.12
C ASN A 53 12.50 -18.53 9.01
N ILE A 54 13.24 -17.57 9.59
CA ILE A 54 14.30 -17.87 10.57
C ILE A 54 13.73 -18.64 11.78
N ILE A 55 12.65 -18.14 12.36
CA ILE A 55 12.01 -18.77 13.53
C ILE A 55 11.56 -20.20 13.19
N ARG A 56 11.00 -20.41 12.00
CA ARG A 56 10.61 -21.75 11.52
C ARG A 56 11.81 -22.67 11.30
N SER A 57 12.92 -22.17 10.75
CA SER A 57 14.14 -22.99 10.58
C SER A 57 14.74 -23.37 11.92
N SER A 58 14.78 -22.47 12.90
CA SER A 58 15.27 -22.78 14.25
C SER A 58 14.44 -23.85 14.95
N ARG A 59 13.10 -23.77 14.82
CA ARG A 59 12.18 -24.79 15.38
C ARG A 59 12.30 -26.16 14.71
N ARG A 60 12.63 -26.22 13.42
CA ARG A 60 12.87 -27.49 12.72
C ARG A 60 14.16 -28.15 13.20
N MET A 61 15.22 -27.38 13.44
CA MET A 61 16.48 -27.93 13.97
C MET A 61 16.31 -28.55 15.36
N THR A 62 15.55 -27.92 16.28
CA THR A 62 15.31 -28.49 17.61
C THR A 62 14.50 -29.79 17.59
N ALA A 63 13.55 -29.95 16.67
CA ALA A 63 12.76 -31.17 16.55
C ALA A 63 13.53 -32.38 15.96
N THR A 64 14.54 -32.12 15.12
CA THR A 64 15.39 -33.18 14.54
C THR A 64 16.41 -33.73 15.55
N SER A 65 16.91 -32.90 16.47
CA SER A 65 17.86 -33.35 17.51
C SER A 65 17.23 -34.25 18.58
N THR A 66 15.91 -34.17 18.82
CA THR A 66 15.21 -35.05 19.77
C THR A 66 14.90 -36.44 19.21
N LEU A 67 14.86 -36.60 17.88
CA LEU A 67 14.54 -37.88 17.22
C LEU A 67 15.77 -38.77 17.00
N THR A 68 16.98 -38.30 17.29
CA THR A 68 18.23 -39.07 17.17
C THR A 68 18.72 -39.68 18.48
N ALA A 69 18.07 -39.37 19.62
CA ALA A 69 18.44 -39.92 20.94
C ALA A 69 17.66 -41.20 21.33
N GLN A 70 16.64 -41.59 20.57
CA GLN A 70 15.86 -42.81 20.81
C GLN A 70 15.50 -43.46 19.48
N ASN A 71 16.31 -44.42 19.03
CA ASN A 71 15.91 -45.61 18.26
C ASN A 71 17.12 -46.24 17.54
N THR A 72 17.98 -46.91 18.29
CA THR A 72 18.66 -48.09 17.75
C THR A 72 17.67 -49.25 17.79
N SER A 73 17.16 -49.63 16.61
CA SER A 73 16.51 -50.91 16.25
C SER A 73 15.16 -50.70 15.53
N ALA A 74 15.21 -50.52 14.20
CA ALA A 74 14.17 -50.95 13.26
C ALA A 74 14.63 -50.63 11.81
N MET A 75 15.44 -51.51 11.24
CA MET A 75 15.72 -51.56 9.80
C MET A 75 14.77 -52.55 9.16
N LEU A 76 13.71 -52.07 8.48
CA LEU A 76 13.18 -52.62 7.22
C LEU A 76 11.95 -51.82 6.76
N HIS A 77 12.12 -50.82 5.90
CA HIS A 77 11.15 -50.45 4.85
C HIS A 77 11.78 -49.35 3.96
N PRO A 78 11.80 -49.50 2.62
CA PRO A 78 12.25 -48.42 1.74
C PRO A 78 11.30 -47.22 1.85
N PRO A 79 11.83 -45.98 1.95
CA PRO A 79 11.00 -44.79 2.08
C PRO A 79 10.17 -44.54 0.81
N PRO A 80 8.90 -44.11 0.92
CA PRO A 80 8.09 -43.75 -0.23
C PRO A 80 8.68 -42.53 -0.96
N LEU A 81 8.62 -42.55 -2.29
CA LEU A 81 9.13 -41.51 -3.19
C LEU A 81 8.63 -40.11 -2.79
N PRO A 82 9.49 -39.08 -2.81
CA PRO A 82 9.08 -37.73 -2.47
C PRO A 82 8.04 -37.20 -3.49
N PRO A 83 7.01 -36.47 -3.03
CA PRO A 83 6.00 -35.89 -3.92
C PRO A 83 6.63 -34.90 -4.91
N PRO A 84 6.03 -34.69 -6.10
CA PRO A 84 6.55 -33.82 -7.14
C PRO A 84 6.82 -32.42 -6.57
N SER A 85 8.07 -32.01 -6.65
CA SER A 85 8.56 -30.72 -6.19
C SER A 85 7.99 -29.60 -7.07
N HIS A 86 6.84 -29.05 -6.68
CA HIS A 86 6.47 -27.70 -7.11
C HIS A 86 7.68 -26.78 -6.82
N PRO A 87 8.05 -25.86 -7.75
CA PRO A 87 9.20 -25.01 -7.56
C PRO A 87 9.01 -24.23 -6.26
N ALA A 88 9.76 -24.61 -5.23
CA ALA A 88 9.69 -23.98 -3.93
C ALA A 88 10.04 -22.50 -4.15
N LYS A 89 9.09 -21.59 -3.88
CA LYS A 89 9.36 -20.15 -3.89
C LYS A 89 10.61 -19.92 -3.04
N LYS A 90 11.67 -19.39 -3.67
CA LYS A 90 12.95 -19.14 -3.00
C LYS A 90 12.68 -18.37 -1.70
N PRO A 91 13.12 -18.88 -0.53
CA PRO A 91 12.88 -18.20 0.73
C PRO A 91 13.54 -16.82 0.70
N VAL A 92 12.86 -15.82 1.27
CA VAL A 92 13.40 -14.46 1.41
C VAL A 92 14.70 -14.55 2.19
N SER A 93 15.78 -14.03 1.61
CA SER A 93 17.14 -14.05 2.16
C SER A 93 17.52 -12.72 2.84
N ARG A 94 18.59 -12.69 3.63
CA ARG A 94 19.10 -11.45 4.24
C ARG A 94 19.53 -10.45 3.16
N GLU A 95 20.12 -10.94 2.07
CA GLU A 95 20.53 -10.10 0.94
C GLU A 95 19.32 -9.42 0.28
N ASP A 96 18.15 -10.06 0.26
CA ASP A 96 16.93 -9.45 -0.29
C ASP A 96 16.42 -8.30 0.59
N ILE A 97 16.57 -8.41 1.92
CA ILE A 97 16.22 -7.34 2.87
C ILE A 97 17.13 -6.15 2.66
N GLN A 98 18.45 -6.38 2.65
CA GLN A 98 19.45 -5.34 2.43
C GLN A 98 19.28 -4.66 1.06
N ARG A 99 19.07 -5.45 0.01
CA ARG A 99 18.81 -4.91 -1.34
C ARG A 99 17.57 -4.04 -1.37
N SER A 100 16.52 -4.41 -0.63
CA SER A 100 15.29 -3.63 -0.52
C SER A 100 15.53 -2.30 0.21
N ALA A 101 16.21 -2.32 1.36
CA ALA A 101 16.51 -1.10 2.13
C ALA A 101 17.36 -0.11 1.32
N ARG A 102 18.47 -0.59 0.73
CA ARG A 102 19.36 0.23 -0.11
C ARG A 102 18.65 0.80 -1.34
N LYS A 103 17.73 0.04 -1.93
CA LYS A 103 16.93 0.51 -3.07
C LYS A 103 16.01 1.67 -2.68
N ILE A 104 15.38 1.60 -1.51
CA ILE A 104 14.52 2.68 -1.00
C ILE A 104 15.37 3.93 -0.78
N TYR A 105 16.46 3.81 -0.01
CA TYR A 105 17.37 4.92 0.26
C TYR A 105 17.87 5.61 -1.01
N ARG A 106 18.43 4.84 -1.96
CA ARG A 106 18.96 5.38 -3.23
C ARG A 106 17.91 6.06 -4.10
N ARG A 107 16.66 5.62 -4.02
CA ARG A 107 15.58 6.15 -4.87
C ARG A 107 14.99 7.44 -4.33
N TYR A 108 14.91 7.59 -3.01
CA TYR A 108 14.11 8.63 -2.37
C TYR A 108 14.92 9.58 -1.47
N MET A 109 16.15 9.26 -1.07
CA MET A 109 16.91 10.04 -0.08
C MET A 109 18.29 10.50 -0.55
N VAL A 110 18.78 9.99 -1.68
CA VAL A 110 20.04 10.44 -2.29
C VAL A 110 19.79 11.72 -3.09
N ALA A 111 20.65 12.71 -2.88
CA ALA A 111 20.62 13.98 -3.59
C ALA A 111 20.71 13.76 -5.12
N GLY A 112 19.81 14.39 -5.87
CA GLY A 112 19.71 14.25 -7.32
C GLY A 112 19.03 12.96 -7.79
N ALA A 113 18.44 12.17 -6.89
CA ALA A 113 17.64 11.03 -7.30
C ALA A 113 16.37 11.51 -8.05
N ARG A 114 15.99 10.80 -9.11
CA ARG A 114 14.78 11.14 -9.92
C ARG A 114 13.48 11.24 -9.10
N ARG A 115 13.44 10.60 -7.93
CA ARG A 115 12.29 10.59 -7.02
C ARG A 115 12.70 11.03 -5.61
N GLU A 116 13.71 11.89 -5.51
CA GLU A 116 14.16 12.46 -4.25
C GLU A 116 12.99 13.08 -3.48
N LEU A 117 12.94 12.78 -2.19
CA LEU A 117 11.96 13.31 -1.25
C LEU A 117 12.67 14.24 -0.28
N HIS A 118 12.03 15.38 -0.01
CA HIS A 118 12.53 16.34 0.96
C HIS A 118 12.00 15.99 2.36
N PHE A 119 12.89 15.42 3.18
CA PHE A 119 12.66 15.19 4.60
C PHE A 119 13.36 16.28 5.43
N PRO A 120 12.86 16.59 6.65
CA PRO A 120 13.63 17.28 7.67
C PRO A 120 14.92 16.51 8.02
N GLU A 121 15.99 17.23 8.37
CA GLU A 121 17.27 16.61 8.75
C GLU A 121 17.15 15.68 9.97
N SER A 122 16.21 15.98 10.89
CA SER A 122 15.91 15.12 12.03
C SER A 122 15.48 13.70 11.62
N ILE A 123 14.87 13.54 10.44
CA ILE A 123 14.43 12.25 9.90
C ILE A 123 15.49 11.67 8.96
N ARG A 124 16.13 12.50 8.14
CA ARG A 124 17.12 12.04 7.15
C ARG A 124 18.38 11.50 7.82
N HIS A 125 18.95 12.24 8.78
CA HIS A 125 20.23 11.91 9.39
C HIS A 125 20.23 10.53 10.09
N PRO A 126 19.24 10.16 10.92
CA PRO A 126 19.19 8.83 11.53
C PRO A 126 19.13 7.69 10.51
N ILE A 127 18.45 7.89 9.37
CA ILE A 127 18.33 6.88 8.32
C ILE A 127 19.66 6.68 7.59
N VAL A 128 20.36 7.78 7.28
CA VAL A 128 21.70 7.74 6.70
C VAL A 128 22.66 7.01 7.64
N GLN A 129 22.66 7.38 8.93
CA GLN A 129 23.51 6.74 9.94
C GLN A 129 23.22 5.23 10.05
N ALA A 130 21.94 4.84 10.14
CA ALA A 130 21.54 3.45 10.27
C ALA A 130 21.95 2.60 9.06
N LEU A 131 21.85 3.13 7.83
CA LEU A 131 22.13 2.37 6.61
C LEU A 131 23.61 2.37 6.22
N GLU A 132 24.28 3.52 6.31
CA GLU A 132 25.66 3.67 5.84
C GLU A 132 26.68 3.25 6.89
N VAL A 133 26.45 3.56 8.17
CA VAL A 133 27.41 3.27 9.25
C VAL A 133 27.08 1.95 9.93
N GLU A 134 25.83 1.76 10.35
CA GLU A 134 25.43 0.61 11.17
C GLU A 134 25.02 -0.62 10.35
N HIS A 135 24.82 -0.45 9.03
CA HIS A 135 24.32 -1.47 8.12
C HIS A 135 23.05 -2.17 8.63
N ARG A 136 22.16 -1.40 9.28
CA ARG A 136 20.86 -1.86 9.76
C ARG A 136 19.83 -1.81 8.64
N ASP A 137 19.28 -2.97 8.30
CA ASP A 137 18.24 -3.13 7.26
C ASP A 137 16.85 -3.43 7.87
N ASP A 138 16.66 -3.13 9.15
CA ASP A 138 15.43 -3.39 9.88
C ASP A 138 14.29 -2.47 9.40
N PRO A 139 13.01 -2.91 9.46
CA PRO A 139 11.89 -2.08 9.04
C PRO A 139 11.76 -0.77 9.84
N GLU A 140 12.27 -0.74 11.08
CA GLU A 140 12.21 0.40 11.99
C GLU A 140 12.92 1.63 11.44
N VAL A 141 13.98 1.44 10.63
CA VAL A 141 14.78 2.56 10.11
C VAL A 141 13.95 3.54 9.28
N PHE A 142 12.89 3.08 8.61
CA PHE A 142 12.06 3.93 7.77
C PHE A 142 10.76 4.39 8.45
N MET A 143 10.49 3.99 9.70
CA MET A 143 9.17 4.20 10.33
C MET A 143 8.82 5.68 10.48
N GLU A 144 9.77 6.49 10.93
CA GLU A 144 9.57 7.93 11.10
C GLU A 144 9.34 8.63 9.75
N ALA A 145 10.15 8.31 8.74
CA ALA A 145 9.97 8.83 7.39
C ALA A 145 8.64 8.40 6.77
N LYS A 146 8.22 7.16 7.00
CA LYS A 146 6.93 6.64 6.52
C LYS A 146 5.75 7.37 7.15
N GLU A 147 5.81 7.63 8.46
CA GLU A 147 4.78 8.39 9.17
C GLU A 147 4.75 9.85 8.72
N TYR A 148 5.91 10.47 8.52
CA TYR A 148 6.01 11.81 7.95
C TYR A 148 5.30 11.90 6.60
N VAL A 149 5.60 10.97 5.69
CA VAL A 149 4.97 10.93 4.35
C VAL A 149 3.47 10.62 4.44
N PHE A 150 3.06 9.77 5.37
CA PHE A 150 1.64 9.51 5.62
C PHE A 150 0.91 10.79 6.01
N ARG A 151 1.43 11.54 7.01
CA ARG A 151 0.82 12.80 7.46
C ARG A 151 0.83 13.87 6.39
N LEU A 152 1.93 14.00 5.64
CA LEU A 152 2.03 14.93 4.52
C LEU A 152 0.94 14.63 3.48
N MET A 153 0.77 13.35 3.10
CA MET A 153 -0.29 12.96 2.18
C MET A 153 -1.69 13.20 2.75
N GLU A 154 -1.89 12.89 4.03
CA GLU A 154 -3.17 13.02 4.73
C GLU A 154 -3.61 14.48 4.87
N GLN A 155 -2.67 15.38 5.12
CA GLN A 155 -2.97 16.79 5.37
C GLN A 155 -2.99 17.61 4.08
N CYS A 156 -2.07 17.37 3.15
CA CYS A 156 -1.89 18.24 1.98
C CYS A 156 -2.68 17.78 0.75
N TYR A 157 -2.80 16.47 0.50
CA TYR A 157 -3.34 15.96 -0.77
C TYR A 157 -4.68 15.26 -0.62
N PHE A 158 -4.85 14.46 0.44
CA PHE A 158 -6.04 13.64 0.61
C PHE A 158 -7.35 14.46 0.70
N PRO A 159 -7.42 15.62 1.40
CA PRO A 159 -8.65 16.42 1.44
C PRO A 159 -9.03 16.97 0.06
N ARG A 160 -8.03 17.37 -0.74
CA ARG A 160 -8.24 17.86 -2.11
C ARG A 160 -8.71 16.74 -3.05
N PHE A 161 -8.14 15.55 -2.91
CA PHE A 161 -8.63 14.36 -3.61
C PHE A 161 -10.09 14.04 -3.29
N ILE A 162 -10.47 14.04 -2.00
CA ILE A 162 -11.85 13.80 -1.58
C ILE A 162 -12.78 14.86 -2.17
N LYS A 163 -12.38 16.14 -2.12
CA LYS A 163 -13.13 17.24 -2.72
C LYS A 163 -13.35 17.02 -4.22
N GLU A 164 -12.29 16.75 -4.98
CA GLU A 164 -12.39 16.50 -6.43
C GLU A 164 -13.31 15.31 -6.75
N ARG A 165 -13.24 14.23 -5.97
CA ARG A 165 -14.11 13.05 -6.18
C ARG A 165 -15.56 13.28 -5.73
N SER A 166 -15.80 14.19 -4.78
CA SER A 166 -17.14 14.54 -4.34
C SER A 166 -17.89 15.41 -5.36
N GLU A 167 -17.18 16.33 -6.03
CA GLU A 167 -17.74 17.21 -7.06
C GLU A 167 -18.20 16.44 -8.30
N HIS A 168 -17.62 15.27 -8.58
CA HIS A 168 -18.09 14.40 -9.67
C HIS A 168 -19.50 13.84 -9.45
N ASN A 169 -19.97 13.74 -8.21
CA ASN A 169 -21.32 13.25 -7.90
C ASN A 169 -22.39 14.36 -7.92
N ILE A 170 -21.95 15.63 -7.94
CA ILE A 170 -22.78 16.83 -8.12
C ILE A 170 -22.29 17.53 -9.39
N SER A 171 -22.17 16.78 -10.49
CA SER A 171 -21.83 17.41 -11.76
C SER A 171 -22.93 18.43 -12.08
N GLU A 172 -22.58 19.73 -12.10
CA GLU A 172 -23.52 20.83 -12.32
C GLU A 172 -24.43 20.53 -13.51
N LYS A 173 -23.86 19.95 -14.58
CA LYS A 173 -24.59 19.53 -15.78
C LYS A 173 -25.72 18.54 -15.50
N GLN A 174 -25.50 17.55 -14.63
CA GLN A 174 -26.53 16.57 -14.27
C GLN A 174 -27.59 17.17 -13.34
N ALA A 175 -27.19 18.05 -12.42
CA ALA A 175 -28.11 18.77 -11.55
C ALA A 175 -29.01 19.72 -12.37
N THR A 176 -28.42 20.51 -13.27
CA THR A 176 -29.14 21.38 -14.21
C THR A 176 -30.05 20.56 -15.12
N PHE A 177 -29.58 19.43 -15.66
CA PHE A 177 -30.43 18.56 -16.47
C PHE A 177 -31.65 18.04 -15.70
N ARG A 178 -31.46 17.53 -14.48
CA ARG A 178 -32.57 17.05 -13.63
C ARG A 178 -33.55 18.19 -13.29
N LEU A 179 -33.03 19.38 -13.01
CA LEU A 179 -33.84 20.57 -12.74
C LEU A 179 -34.71 20.95 -13.96
N VAL A 180 -34.10 21.03 -15.14
CA VAL A 180 -34.81 21.37 -16.39
C VAL A 180 -35.86 20.30 -16.72
N ALA A 181 -35.51 19.02 -16.62
CA ALA A 181 -36.46 17.93 -16.85
C ALA A 181 -37.65 17.99 -15.86
N GLY A 182 -37.38 18.26 -14.58
CA GLY A 182 -38.41 18.45 -13.57
C GLY A 182 -39.32 19.65 -13.86
N LEU A 183 -38.75 20.79 -14.28
CA LEU A 183 -39.51 21.99 -14.63
C LEU A 183 -40.43 21.75 -15.85
N MET A 184 -39.94 21.01 -16.85
CA MET A 184 -40.74 20.63 -18.02
C MET A 184 -41.91 19.72 -17.64
N LEU A 185 -41.68 18.73 -16.79
CA LEU A 185 -42.75 17.84 -16.30
C LEU A 185 -43.80 18.61 -15.49
N LEU A 186 -43.38 19.56 -14.66
CA LEU A 186 -44.27 20.41 -13.88
C LEU A 186 -45.10 21.33 -14.78
N PHE A 187 -44.50 21.90 -15.83
CA PHE A 187 -45.21 22.70 -16.82
C PHE A 187 -46.26 21.87 -17.58
N ILE A 188 -45.90 20.66 -18.01
CA ILE A 188 -46.82 19.73 -18.67
C ILE A 188 -47.96 19.36 -17.72
N GLY A 189 -47.66 19.03 -16.46
CA GLY A 189 -48.66 18.70 -15.44
C GLY A 189 -49.70 19.81 -15.26
N PHE A 190 -49.25 21.05 -15.05
CA PHE A 190 -50.16 22.19 -14.93
C PHE A 190 -50.95 22.45 -16.21
N THR A 191 -50.32 22.32 -17.38
CA THR A 191 -51.02 22.51 -18.66
C THR A 191 -52.15 21.50 -18.83
N VAL A 192 -51.92 20.23 -18.49
CA VAL A 192 -52.94 19.17 -18.56
C VAL A 192 -54.07 19.43 -17.55
N GLU A 193 -53.73 19.79 -16.31
CA GLU A 193 -54.72 20.09 -15.27
C GLU A 193 -55.62 21.27 -15.66
N PHE A 194 -55.04 22.38 -16.11
CA PHE A 194 -55.82 23.52 -16.60
C PHE A 194 -56.69 23.16 -17.81
N SER A 195 -56.17 22.35 -18.74
CA SER A 195 -56.94 21.91 -19.91
C SER A 195 -58.17 21.08 -19.51
N LEU A 196 -58.07 20.26 -18.45
CA LEU A 196 -59.19 19.47 -17.94
C LEU A 196 -60.23 20.31 -17.18
N ILE A 197 -59.86 21.45 -16.60
CA ILE A 197 -60.80 22.34 -15.91
C ILE A 197 -61.72 23.05 -16.91
N PHE A 198 -61.21 23.39 -18.09
CA PHE A 198 -61.94 24.15 -19.11
C PHE A 198 -62.65 23.26 -20.16
N LEU A 199 -62.52 21.93 -20.05
CA LEU A 199 -63.21 20.95 -20.89
C LEU A 199 -64.49 20.46 -20.19
#